data_AF-W2L8X1-F1
#
_entry.id   AF-W2L8X1-F1
#
_cell.length_a   1.000
_cell.length_b   1.000
_cell.length_c   1.000
_cell.angle_alpha   90.00
_cell.angle_beta   90.00
_cell.angle_gamma   90.00
#
_symmetry.space_group_name_H-M   'P 1'
#
loop_
_entity.id
_entity.type
_entity.pdbx_description
1 polymer ?
#
loop_
_entity_poly.entity_id
_entity_poly.type
_entity_poly.pdbx_seq_one_letter_code
_entity_poly.pdbx_strand_id
1 'polypeptide(L)'
;MNQGKPKAGGSVIYSVSSWRLGDDGSIHRRGRLKYSSGDVYDGEWVDGKRHGQGVLTFGSGGSYTGEFANNLFEGFGVLRIPKSQHPLTKTWQRGEKYEGDFLRGLKHGRGTWQTRSGDQYDGELKKGLYEGKGVCVYGATGDVYDGEFVRGFRHGRGELRFRNGSVYNGGFRFNNFHGFGRMSYGPGGIHGSYVGDFVDGKRHGQGVRVYGSGDKSNRRRYEGAWEDDEPHGTGVLESDGRTAVGVFERGLQKGPGAIRFANGDTYDGTFERGDLHGEGRYVYRDGGVYEGTFVRSKRHGKGIRVFSTGARYVGDWVDDQMHGRGAHTSKITMKPRGKAKKGGGIGLLVYDGDYYNGHQAGEANIVYEFKPQIEERPEVGEWNGEFEFPEGSRCWHRGRGKTTYQGGVVRGRFHGQGCLRSPDGKLWRGEWVHGQLHGRGERVYLPLEFDILMANEILEKGASSLIGVRLGLYDVVQYVGEFVKNVRHGEGELLYSNGFRVRGQFVNGFVEGVAMCTFGGQGDNTRWRYGEFVRGERKRWLNEEEESEILKRKHDEEAAESRKQSLIKMMAR
;
A
#
# COMPACT_ATOMS: atom_id res chain seq x y z
N MET A 1 80.73 61.72 31.98
CA MET A 1 79.44 61.57 31.27
C MET A 1 78.46 60.94 32.24
N ASN A 2 77.42 61.69 32.58
CA ASN A 2 76.53 61.46 33.72
C ASN A 2 75.49 60.38 33.35
N GLN A 3 75.47 59.28 34.10
CA GLN A 3 74.44 58.23 33.96
C GLN A 3 73.10 58.75 34.48
N GLY A 4 72.05 58.53 33.69
CA GLY A 4 70.71 59.05 33.94
C GLY A 4 70.12 58.55 35.26
N LYS A 5 69.55 59.48 36.02
CA LYS A 5 68.74 59.22 37.22
C LYS A 5 67.58 58.25 36.91
N PRO A 6 67.26 57.29 37.81
CA PRO A 6 65.99 56.58 37.73
C PRO A 6 64.85 57.57 38.06
N LYS A 7 63.80 57.59 37.22
CA LYS A 7 62.57 58.34 37.48
C LYS A 7 61.95 57.85 38.78
N ALA A 8 61.70 58.77 39.70
CA ALA A 8 61.02 58.55 40.96
C ALA A 8 59.62 57.93 40.73
N GLY A 9 59.34 56.84 41.44
CA GLY A 9 58.06 56.13 41.43
C GLY A 9 56.93 56.99 41.98
N GLY A 10 55.73 56.80 41.42
CA GLY A 10 54.52 57.48 41.85
C GLY A 10 54.25 57.28 43.35
N SER A 11 53.91 58.37 44.03
CA SER A 11 53.60 58.41 45.45
C SER A 11 52.36 57.57 45.77
N VAL A 12 52.51 56.61 46.69
CA VAL A 12 51.40 55.91 47.35
C VAL A 12 50.82 56.87 48.40
N ILE A 13 49.55 57.25 48.27
CA ILE A 13 48.88 58.14 49.23
C ILE A 13 48.02 57.28 50.14
N TYR A 14 48.34 57.28 51.44
CA TYR A 14 47.58 56.59 52.48
C TYR A 14 47.02 57.59 53.49
N SER A 15 45.70 57.60 53.66
CA SER A 15 45.02 58.44 54.66
C SER A 15 44.26 57.56 55.65
N VAL A 16 44.68 57.57 56.91
CA VAL A 16 44.04 56.84 58.01
C VAL A 16 42.99 57.73 58.66
N SER A 17 41.77 57.23 58.80
CA SER A 17 40.67 57.92 59.49
C SER A 17 40.55 57.49 60.96
N SER A 18 40.80 56.22 61.27
CA SER A 18 40.80 55.67 62.63
C SER A 18 41.58 54.35 62.70
N TRP A 19 42.04 53.98 63.90
CA TRP A 19 42.68 52.69 64.18
C TRP A 19 42.42 52.24 65.63
N ARG A 20 42.51 50.93 65.89
CA ARG A 20 42.49 50.32 67.23
C ARG A 20 43.32 49.03 67.25
N LEU A 21 43.72 48.60 68.45
CA LEU A 21 44.33 47.29 68.69
C LEU A 21 43.23 46.34 69.21
N GLY A 22 43.12 45.14 68.64
CA GLY A 22 42.25 44.08 69.13
C GLY A 22 42.84 43.37 70.34
N ASP A 23 42.01 42.67 71.11
CA ASP A 23 42.43 41.90 72.29
C ASP A 23 43.39 40.74 71.94
N ASP A 24 43.39 40.32 70.67
CA ASP A 24 44.29 39.33 70.08
C ASP A 24 45.59 39.92 69.52
N GLY A 25 45.81 41.23 69.70
CA GLY A 25 46.97 41.96 69.18
C GLY A 25 46.85 42.37 67.71
N SER A 26 45.73 42.08 67.05
CA SER A 26 45.51 42.49 65.66
C SER A 26 45.30 44.00 65.53
N ILE A 27 45.84 44.60 64.46
CA ILE A 27 45.73 46.04 64.22
C ILE A 27 44.57 46.29 63.26
N HIS A 28 43.48 46.84 63.78
CA HIS A 28 42.33 47.28 63.00
C HIS A 28 42.50 48.73 62.56
N ARG A 29 42.24 49.04 61.29
CA ARG A 29 42.24 50.42 60.76
C ARG A 29 41.06 50.66 59.83
N ARG A 30 40.68 51.92 59.68
CA ARG A 30 39.79 52.37 58.60
C ARG A 30 40.46 53.51 57.84
N GLY A 31 40.56 53.38 56.52
CA GLY A 31 41.25 54.40 55.74
C GLY A 31 41.32 54.09 54.26
N ARG A 32 41.83 55.08 53.54
CA ARG A 32 41.91 55.09 52.08
C ARG A 32 43.36 54.95 51.62
N LEU A 33 43.62 54.01 50.71
CA LEU A 33 44.92 53.73 50.11
C LEU A 33 44.82 53.84 48.59
N LYS A 34 45.62 54.71 47.97
CA LYS A 34 45.82 54.77 46.52
C LYS A 34 47.12 54.06 46.13
N TYR A 35 47.00 52.99 45.35
CA TYR A 35 48.11 52.18 44.86
C TYR A 35 48.78 52.83 43.65
N SER A 36 50.02 52.44 43.36
CA SER A 36 50.76 52.86 42.16
C SER A 36 50.13 52.34 40.87
N SER A 37 49.35 51.25 40.92
CA SER A 37 48.52 50.75 39.81
C SER A 37 47.39 51.70 39.42
N GLY A 38 47.08 52.69 40.26
CA GLY A 38 45.89 53.54 40.13
C GLY A 38 44.66 53.00 40.86
N ASP A 39 44.73 51.79 41.44
CA ASP A 39 43.66 51.27 42.29
C ASP A 39 43.52 52.12 43.56
N VAL A 40 42.32 52.22 44.09
CA VAL A 40 42.01 52.93 45.34
C VAL A 40 41.14 52.03 46.19
N TYR A 41 41.59 51.72 47.40
CA TYR A 41 40.75 51.07 48.41
C TYR A 41 40.37 52.07 49.50
N ASP A 42 39.11 52.08 49.91
CA ASP A 42 38.59 52.85 51.04
C ASP A 42 37.73 51.92 51.91
N GLY A 43 38.23 51.58 53.10
CA GLY A 43 37.56 50.59 53.94
C GLY A 43 38.34 50.17 55.17
N GLU A 44 37.92 49.04 55.71
CA GLU A 44 38.48 48.42 56.91
C GLU A 44 39.73 47.57 56.59
N TRP A 45 40.65 47.53 57.55
CA TRP A 45 41.92 46.82 57.46
C TRP A 45 42.17 46.04 58.75
N VAL A 46 42.71 44.84 58.63
CA VAL A 46 43.25 44.05 59.74
C VAL A 46 44.64 43.58 59.36
N ASP A 47 45.64 43.93 60.17
CA ASP A 47 47.06 43.57 59.98
C ASP A 47 47.60 43.88 58.58
N GLY A 48 47.24 45.07 58.09
CA GLY A 48 47.66 45.56 56.78
C GLY A 48 46.97 44.87 55.59
N LYS A 49 45.99 44.01 55.83
CA LYS A 49 45.15 43.39 54.80
C LYS A 49 43.77 44.03 54.77
N ARG A 50 43.19 44.20 53.58
CA ARG A 50 41.79 44.61 53.42
C ARG A 50 40.90 43.56 54.09
N HIS A 51 40.05 43.99 55.01
CA HIS A 51 39.24 43.10 55.83
C HIS A 51 38.00 43.85 56.33
N GLY A 52 36.81 43.24 56.31
CA GLY A 52 35.56 43.91 56.66
C GLY A 52 34.97 44.71 55.50
N GLN A 53 34.17 45.74 55.77
CA GLN A 53 33.47 46.50 54.73
C GLN A 53 34.41 47.48 54.01
N GLY A 54 34.29 47.57 52.68
CA GLY A 54 35.05 48.55 51.92
C GLY A 54 34.65 48.71 50.46
N VAL A 55 35.26 49.70 49.82
CA VAL A 55 35.14 50.02 48.41
C VAL A 55 36.52 49.94 47.76
N LEU A 56 36.67 49.08 46.76
CA LEU A 56 37.85 49.00 45.90
C LEU A 56 37.49 49.54 44.52
N THR A 57 38.04 50.69 44.14
CA THR A 57 37.99 51.22 42.78
C THR A 57 39.24 50.76 42.04
N PHE A 58 39.09 50.06 40.92
CA PHE A 58 40.21 49.63 40.09
C PHE A 58 40.71 50.80 39.24
N GLY A 59 42.02 50.88 39.00
CA GLY A 59 42.62 51.87 38.09
C GLY A 59 42.10 51.76 36.65
N SER A 60 41.54 50.59 36.30
CA SER A 60 40.84 50.32 35.04
C SER A 60 39.42 50.91 34.97
N GLY A 61 38.92 51.52 36.05
CA GLY A 61 37.62 52.19 36.13
C GLY A 61 36.47 51.36 36.71
N GLY A 62 36.69 50.07 36.99
CA GLY A 62 35.70 49.25 37.71
C GLY A 62 35.69 49.50 39.21
N SER A 63 34.78 48.85 39.93
CA SER A 63 34.74 48.87 41.39
C SER A 63 34.18 47.59 41.98
N TYR A 64 34.54 47.31 43.23
CA TYR A 64 33.89 46.36 44.12
C TYR A 64 33.49 47.09 45.41
N THR A 65 32.28 46.87 45.90
CA THR A 65 31.78 47.39 47.18
C THR A 65 31.21 46.23 47.98
N GLY A 66 31.74 45.95 49.16
CA GLY A 66 31.27 44.83 49.97
C GLY A 66 32.32 44.39 50.99
N GLU A 67 32.19 43.14 51.41
CA GLU A 67 33.04 42.53 52.42
C GLU A 67 34.38 42.02 51.86
N PHE A 68 35.42 42.16 52.67
CA PHE A 68 36.76 41.68 52.38
C PHE A 68 37.22 40.74 53.49
N ALA A 69 37.95 39.69 53.13
CA ALA A 69 38.70 38.88 54.08
C ALA A 69 40.08 38.60 53.52
N ASN A 70 41.13 38.96 54.26
CA ASN A 70 42.52 38.70 53.88
C ASN A 70 42.86 39.17 52.44
N ASN A 71 42.46 40.40 52.10
CA ASN A 71 42.59 41.02 50.77
C ASN A 71 41.66 40.49 49.67
N LEU A 72 40.90 39.42 49.89
CA LEU A 72 39.97 38.86 48.91
C LEU A 72 38.55 39.39 49.13
N PHE A 73 37.74 39.38 48.08
CA PHE A 73 36.30 39.57 48.22
C PHE A 73 35.71 38.38 48.97
N GLU A 74 34.93 38.65 49.99
CA GLU A 74 34.27 37.67 50.86
C GLU A 74 32.84 38.16 51.12
N GLY A 75 31.92 37.31 51.58
CA GLY A 75 30.58 37.73 51.96
C GLY A 75 29.80 38.43 50.84
N PHE A 76 28.84 39.28 51.21
CA PHE A 76 28.01 39.96 50.21
C PHE A 76 28.76 41.15 49.60
N GLY A 77 28.64 41.33 48.27
CA GLY A 77 29.21 42.49 47.60
C GLY A 77 28.70 42.74 46.19
N VAL A 78 29.01 43.94 45.69
CA VAL A 78 28.65 44.43 44.36
C VAL A 78 29.91 44.72 43.56
N LEU A 79 30.11 43.95 42.49
CA LEU A 79 31.17 44.16 41.49
C LEU A 79 30.59 44.89 40.27
N ARG A 80 31.22 45.98 39.85
CA ARG A 80 30.86 46.75 38.65
C ARG A 80 32.09 46.94 37.77
N ILE A 81 32.04 46.40 36.57
CA ILE A 81 33.07 46.60 35.55
C ILE A 81 32.46 47.41 34.41
N PRO A 82 33.03 48.57 34.04
CA PRO A 82 32.51 49.41 32.96
C PRO A 82 32.67 48.73 31.59
N LYS A 83 31.91 49.22 30.62
CA LYS A 83 32.12 48.88 29.20
C LYS A 83 33.51 49.34 28.78
N SER A 84 34.23 48.51 28.03
CA SER A 84 35.58 48.82 27.57
C SER A 84 35.79 48.32 26.14
N GLN A 85 36.55 49.06 25.34
CA GLN A 85 36.95 48.61 24.00
C GLN A 85 38.11 47.63 24.10
N HIS A 86 38.00 46.47 23.44
CA HIS A 86 39.09 45.49 23.43
C HIS A 86 40.32 46.08 22.70
N PRO A 87 41.52 46.01 23.31
CA PRO A 87 42.68 46.77 22.84
C PRO A 87 43.14 46.38 21.43
N LEU A 88 42.98 45.11 21.04
CA LEU A 88 43.42 44.57 19.75
C LEU A 88 42.33 44.63 18.67
N THR A 89 41.12 44.17 18.99
CA THR A 89 40.04 44.03 18.00
C THR A 89 39.21 45.30 17.83
N LYS A 90 39.41 46.29 18.71
CA LYS A 90 38.61 47.53 18.78
C LYS A 90 37.10 47.29 18.95
N THR A 91 36.68 46.08 19.32
CA THR A 91 35.28 45.75 19.59
C THR A 91 34.90 46.18 21.00
N TRP A 92 33.70 46.73 21.16
CA TRP A 92 33.17 47.10 22.47
C TRP A 92 32.76 45.86 23.27
N GLN A 93 33.33 45.68 24.46
CA GLN A 93 32.89 44.68 25.43
C GLN A 93 31.83 45.28 26.34
N ARG A 94 30.77 44.51 26.63
CA ARG A 94 29.77 44.91 27.63
C ARG A 94 30.43 44.98 29.01
N GLY A 95 29.89 45.84 29.85
CA GLY A 95 30.25 45.87 31.27
C GLY A 95 29.76 44.62 31.97
N GLU A 96 30.24 44.41 33.18
CA GLU A 96 29.85 43.31 34.05
C GLU A 96 29.27 43.90 35.34
N LYS A 97 28.15 43.35 35.82
CA LYS A 97 27.61 43.69 37.14
C LYS A 97 27.32 42.39 37.86
N TYR A 98 27.88 42.20 39.05
CA TYR A 98 27.50 41.12 39.95
C TYR A 98 27.12 41.68 41.31
N GLU A 99 26.07 41.12 41.89
CA GLU A 99 25.56 41.50 43.20
C GLU A 99 25.12 40.21 43.91
N GLY A 100 25.87 39.80 44.95
CA GLY A 100 25.68 38.53 45.62
C GLY A 100 26.89 38.12 46.46
N ASP A 101 26.94 36.85 46.84
CA ASP A 101 27.99 36.35 47.73
C ASP A 101 29.33 36.11 47.00
N PHE A 102 30.41 36.28 47.74
CA PHE A 102 31.77 35.96 47.35
C PHE A 102 32.41 35.03 48.37
N LEU A 103 33.21 34.09 47.88
CA LEU A 103 34.02 33.21 48.71
C LEU A 103 35.43 33.17 48.12
N ARG A 104 36.41 33.68 48.88
CA ARG A 104 37.83 33.73 48.49
C ARG A 104 38.04 34.38 47.11
N GLY A 105 37.35 35.50 46.87
CA GLY A 105 37.46 36.29 45.64
C GLY A 105 36.62 35.77 44.47
N LEU A 106 35.95 34.62 44.60
CA LEU A 106 35.10 34.06 43.55
C LEU A 106 33.63 34.29 43.86
N LYS A 107 32.82 34.56 42.83
CA LYS A 107 31.36 34.59 42.94
C LYS A 107 30.87 33.24 43.48
N HIS A 108 30.07 33.26 44.53
CA HIS A 108 29.59 32.09 45.25
C HIS A 108 28.18 32.35 45.78
N GLY A 109 27.52 31.33 46.34
CA GLY A 109 26.24 31.53 47.03
C GLY A 109 25.15 32.00 46.08
N ARG A 110 24.29 32.92 46.51
CA ARG A 110 23.22 33.47 45.66
C ARG A 110 23.62 34.84 45.13
N GLY A 111 23.23 35.13 43.89
CA GLY A 111 23.48 36.44 43.32
C GLY A 111 22.85 36.67 41.96
N THR A 112 22.79 37.95 41.60
CA THR A 112 22.42 38.40 40.26
C THR A 112 23.69 38.77 39.48
N TRP A 113 23.81 38.29 38.25
CA TRP A 113 24.99 38.48 37.41
C TRP A 113 24.62 38.89 35.99
N GLN A 114 24.98 40.12 35.63
CA GLN A 114 25.12 40.54 34.24
C GLN A 114 26.57 40.26 33.79
N THR A 115 26.75 39.28 32.92
CA THR A 115 28.08 38.90 32.40
C THR A 115 28.55 39.86 31.31
N ARG A 116 29.85 39.79 30.97
CA ARG A 116 30.39 40.51 29.80
C ARG A 116 29.85 40.00 28.45
N SER A 117 29.36 38.76 28.38
CA SER A 117 28.63 38.24 27.20
C SER A 117 27.25 38.88 27.06
N GLY A 118 26.74 39.48 28.14
CA GLY A 118 25.43 40.13 28.18
C GLY A 118 24.31 39.24 28.73
N ASP A 119 24.65 38.02 29.19
CA ASP A 119 23.71 37.14 29.88
C ASP A 119 23.33 37.74 31.23
N GLN A 120 22.09 37.53 31.64
CA GLN A 120 21.58 37.94 32.95
C GLN A 120 21.18 36.68 33.71
N TYR A 121 21.84 36.44 34.84
CA TYR A 121 21.63 35.29 35.69
C TYR A 121 21.13 35.72 37.06
N ASP A 122 20.14 35.01 37.60
CA ASP A 122 19.69 35.10 38.98
C ASP A 122 19.61 33.69 39.56
N GLY A 123 20.51 33.36 40.48
CA GLY A 123 20.54 32.00 41.03
C GLY A 123 21.78 31.70 41.88
N GLU A 124 22.07 30.41 41.99
CA GLU A 124 23.15 29.87 42.80
C GLU A 124 24.48 29.78 42.00
N LEU A 125 25.59 30.11 42.65
CA LEU A 125 26.93 30.06 42.07
C LEU A 125 27.88 29.27 42.96
N LYS A 126 28.78 28.51 42.32
CA LYS A 126 29.85 27.79 43.00
C LYS A 126 31.17 28.01 42.28
N LYS A 127 32.07 28.71 42.95
CA LYS A 127 33.42 29.03 42.45
C LYS A 127 33.38 29.73 41.07
N GLY A 128 32.47 30.68 40.91
CA GLY A 128 32.32 31.46 39.67
C GLY A 128 31.54 30.80 38.54
N LEU A 129 30.95 29.61 38.77
CA LEU A 129 30.12 28.89 37.80
C LEU A 129 28.66 28.86 38.26
N TYR A 130 27.72 28.85 37.33
CA TYR A 130 26.31 28.57 37.64
C TYR A 130 26.19 27.16 38.25
N GLU A 131 25.45 27.05 39.34
CA GLU A 131 25.26 25.81 40.09
C GLU A 131 23.85 25.82 40.69
N GLY A 132 23.24 24.67 40.97
CA GLY A 132 21.96 24.63 41.67
C GLY A 132 20.84 25.26 40.83
N LYS A 133 19.89 25.93 41.48
CA LYS A 133 18.75 26.54 40.77
C LYS A 133 19.05 27.98 40.33
N GLY A 134 18.60 28.34 39.14
CA GLY A 134 18.65 29.73 38.69
C GLY A 134 17.90 29.99 37.39
N VAL A 135 17.73 31.27 37.10
CA VAL A 135 17.13 31.80 35.87
C VAL A 135 18.21 32.51 35.08
N CYS A 136 18.40 32.15 33.81
CA CYS A 136 19.34 32.76 32.89
C CYS A 136 18.61 33.32 31.66
N VAL A 137 18.70 34.62 31.44
CA VAL A 137 18.34 35.28 30.17
C VAL A 137 19.61 35.42 29.35
N TYR A 138 19.71 34.64 28.27
CA TYR A 138 20.89 34.63 27.42
C TYR A 138 20.94 35.89 26.56
N GLY A 139 21.99 36.70 26.71
CA GLY A 139 22.10 37.99 26.07
C GLY A 139 22.29 37.91 24.55
N ALA A 140 22.89 36.81 24.07
CA ALA A 140 23.15 36.58 22.66
C ALA A 140 21.88 36.14 21.89
N THR A 141 21.11 35.20 22.45
CA THR A 141 19.93 34.63 21.77
C THR A 141 18.62 35.26 22.20
N GLY A 142 18.55 35.77 23.42
CA GLY A 142 17.31 36.19 24.08
C GLY A 142 16.50 35.03 24.66
N ASP A 143 17.04 33.81 24.68
CA ASP A 143 16.39 32.67 25.30
C ASP A 143 16.41 32.79 26.82
N VAL A 144 15.41 32.20 27.47
CA VAL A 144 15.29 32.19 28.93
C VAL A 144 15.30 30.75 29.41
N TYR A 145 16.22 30.41 30.31
CA TYR A 145 16.23 29.13 31.00
C TYR A 145 15.95 29.32 32.47
N ASP A 146 14.99 28.57 33.01
CA ASP A 146 14.68 28.49 34.43
C ASP A 146 14.84 27.02 34.85
N GLY A 147 15.86 26.72 35.65
CA GLY A 147 16.12 25.34 36.03
C GLY A 147 17.42 25.11 36.78
N GLU A 148 17.89 23.87 36.72
CA GLU A 148 19.06 23.41 37.43
C GLU A 148 20.36 23.54 36.60
N PHE A 149 21.44 23.87 37.28
CA PHE A 149 22.78 24.01 36.72
C PHE A 149 23.78 23.14 37.48
N VAL A 150 24.72 22.56 36.76
CA VAL A 150 25.89 21.88 37.32
C VAL A 150 27.12 22.34 36.57
N ARG A 151 28.06 22.99 37.28
CA ARG A 151 29.33 23.49 36.72
C ARG A 151 29.14 24.37 35.48
N GLY A 152 28.12 25.23 35.48
CA GLY A 152 27.82 26.14 34.36
C GLY A 152 26.95 25.54 33.26
N PHE A 153 26.67 24.23 33.28
CA PHE A 153 25.82 23.56 32.28
C PHE A 153 24.40 23.40 32.81
N ARG A 154 23.40 23.61 31.95
CA ARG A 154 22.02 23.20 32.24
C ARG A 154 21.99 21.70 32.50
N HIS A 155 21.38 21.30 33.59
CA HIS A 155 21.31 19.93 34.06
C HIS A 155 19.98 19.71 34.78
N GLY A 156 19.62 18.46 35.10
CA GLY A 156 18.43 18.19 35.91
C GLY A 156 17.15 18.66 35.24
N ARG A 157 16.18 19.17 36.00
CA ARG A 157 14.91 19.67 35.45
C ARG A 157 14.99 21.17 35.15
N GLY A 158 14.33 21.59 34.08
CA GLY A 158 14.16 23.00 33.79
C GLY A 158 13.19 23.28 32.65
N GLU A 159 12.97 24.56 32.43
CA GLU A 159 12.20 25.11 31.33
C GLU A 159 13.08 26.05 30.50
N LEU A 160 13.11 25.82 29.18
CA LEU A 160 13.80 26.67 28.22
C LEU A 160 12.76 27.30 27.28
N ARG A 161 12.62 28.62 27.38
CA ARG A 161 11.81 29.45 26.50
C ARG A 161 12.72 30.05 25.44
N PHE A 162 12.46 29.68 24.20
CA PHE A 162 13.20 30.19 23.06
C PHE A 162 12.62 31.53 22.61
N ARG A 163 13.48 32.41 22.09
CA ARG A 163 13.04 33.70 21.52
C ARG A 163 12.02 33.55 20.39
N ASN A 164 12.03 32.43 19.66
CA ASN A 164 11.06 32.13 18.61
C ASN A 164 9.67 31.69 19.13
N GLY A 165 9.46 31.68 20.45
CA GLY A 165 8.22 31.28 21.12
C GLY A 165 8.12 29.78 21.41
N SER A 166 9.11 28.97 21.03
CA SER A 166 9.15 27.55 21.42
C SER A 166 9.45 27.43 22.90
N VAL A 167 8.96 26.36 23.54
CA VAL A 167 9.16 26.09 24.96
C VAL A 167 9.46 24.60 25.14
N TYR A 168 10.58 24.30 25.80
CA TYR A 168 10.87 22.96 26.29
C TYR A 168 10.76 22.93 27.81
N ASN A 169 10.04 21.94 28.34
CA ASN A 169 9.96 21.68 29.78
C ASN A 169 10.30 20.20 30.01
N GLY A 170 11.39 19.90 30.69
CA GLY A 170 11.87 18.53 30.83
C GLY A 170 13.27 18.42 31.42
N GLY A 171 13.88 17.26 31.22
CA GLY A 171 15.23 16.98 31.67
C GLY A 171 16.32 17.57 30.77
N PHE A 172 17.45 17.90 31.38
CA PHE A 172 18.66 18.41 30.75
C PHE A 172 19.88 17.62 31.23
N ARG A 173 20.82 17.38 30.32
CA ARG A 173 22.14 16.83 30.62
C ARG A 173 23.19 17.53 29.77
N PHE A 174 24.12 18.23 30.44
CA PHE A 174 25.21 18.96 29.78
C PHE A 174 24.71 19.89 28.66
N ASN A 175 23.75 20.76 28.99
CA ASN A 175 23.04 21.65 28.07
C ASN A 175 22.04 21.01 27.09
N ASN A 176 22.07 19.70 26.86
CA ASN A 176 21.17 19.04 25.92
C ASN A 176 19.86 18.60 26.58
N PHE A 177 18.77 18.54 25.82
CA PHE A 177 17.56 17.86 26.26
C PHE A 177 17.83 16.38 26.49
N HIS A 178 17.40 15.85 27.63
CA HIS A 178 17.70 14.48 28.01
C HIS A 178 16.63 13.93 28.96
N GLY A 179 16.25 12.67 28.79
CA GLY A 179 15.14 12.05 29.50
C GLY A 179 13.79 12.57 29.01
N PHE A 180 12.75 12.41 29.83
CA PHE A 180 11.40 12.81 29.47
C PHE A 180 11.24 14.34 29.43
N GLY A 181 10.55 14.84 28.40
CA GLY A 181 10.27 16.26 28.25
C GLY A 181 9.11 16.56 27.29
N ARG A 182 8.64 17.81 27.36
CA ARG A 182 7.62 18.37 26.48
C ARG A 182 8.19 19.55 25.72
N MET A 183 8.20 19.45 24.40
CA MET A 183 8.52 20.53 23.47
C MET A 183 7.23 21.06 22.84
N SER A 184 6.97 22.36 23.01
CA SER A 184 5.95 23.10 22.25
C SER A 184 6.67 24.03 21.29
N TYR A 185 6.35 23.98 20.01
CA TYR A 185 7.05 24.79 19.02
C TYR A 185 6.29 26.09 18.70
N GLY A 186 7.02 27.20 18.70
CA GLY A 186 6.48 28.54 18.50
C GLY A 186 6.05 28.84 17.06
N PRO A 187 5.40 29.99 16.82
CA PRO A 187 4.84 30.36 15.51
C PRO A 187 5.88 30.62 14.42
N GLY A 188 7.16 30.78 14.75
CA GLY A 188 8.25 31.08 13.81
C GLY A 188 8.99 29.87 13.23
N GLY A 189 8.42 28.65 13.25
CA GLY A 189 9.12 27.44 12.80
C GLY A 189 8.25 26.19 12.65
N ILE A 190 8.82 25.02 12.97
CA ILE A 190 8.13 23.72 12.99
C ILE A 190 6.87 23.84 13.86
N HIS A 191 5.67 23.60 13.36
CA HIS A 191 4.48 23.72 14.20
C HIS A 191 4.21 22.45 15.04
N GLY A 192 3.52 22.65 16.17
CA GLY A 192 2.94 21.58 16.98
C GLY A 192 3.70 21.30 18.28
N SER A 193 3.75 20.03 18.69
CA SER A 193 4.44 19.63 19.93
C SER A 193 5.00 18.22 19.87
N TYR A 194 5.94 17.93 20.78
CA TYR A 194 6.41 16.59 21.12
C TYR A 194 6.36 16.41 22.63
N VAL A 195 5.94 15.23 23.08
CA VAL A 195 6.01 14.80 24.49
C VAL A 195 6.59 13.40 24.50
N GLY A 196 7.71 13.19 25.16
CA GLY A 196 8.37 11.89 25.18
C GLY A 196 9.82 11.98 25.62
N ASP A 197 10.58 10.92 25.38
CA ASP A 197 11.99 10.86 25.76
C ASP A 197 12.88 11.62 24.77
N PHE A 198 13.99 12.12 25.30
CA PHE A 198 15.07 12.76 24.57
C PHE A 198 16.41 12.14 24.96
N VAL A 199 17.32 12.01 23.99
CA VAL A 199 18.72 11.69 24.22
C VAL A 199 19.56 12.70 23.44
N ASP A 200 20.37 13.46 24.17
CA ASP A 200 21.31 14.46 23.65
C ASP A 200 20.68 15.43 22.64
N GLY A 201 19.49 15.93 22.97
CA GLY A 201 18.77 16.91 22.18
C GLY A 201 17.80 16.31 21.14
N LYS A 202 17.93 15.02 20.82
CA LYS A 202 17.09 14.33 19.83
C LYS A 202 15.94 13.60 20.49
N ARG A 203 14.79 13.53 19.82
CA ARG A 203 13.68 12.66 20.25
C ARG A 203 14.11 11.20 20.16
N HIS A 204 13.84 10.45 21.20
CA HIS A 204 14.25 9.06 21.35
C HIS A 204 13.21 8.32 22.22
N GLY A 205 13.31 7.01 22.36
CA GLY A 205 12.47 6.25 23.29
C GLY A 205 10.99 6.32 22.92
N GLN A 206 10.09 6.48 23.89
CA GLN A 206 8.65 6.58 23.62
C GLN A 206 8.20 8.04 23.55
N GLY A 207 7.33 8.37 22.61
CA GLY A 207 6.83 9.73 22.51
C GLY A 207 5.70 9.96 21.51
N VAL A 208 5.02 11.08 21.72
CA VAL A 208 3.92 11.56 20.90
C VAL A 208 4.33 12.87 20.22
N ARG A 209 4.37 12.88 18.89
CA ARG A 209 4.56 14.08 18.07
C ARG A 209 3.22 14.46 17.44
N VAL A 210 2.72 15.65 17.77
CA VAL A 210 1.58 16.27 17.09
C VAL A 210 2.11 17.36 16.19
N TYR A 211 2.14 17.13 14.88
CA TYR A 211 2.56 18.13 13.91
C TYR A 211 1.46 19.20 13.80
N GLY A 212 1.84 20.46 13.92
CA GLY A 212 0.88 21.54 13.72
C GLY A 212 0.67 21.76 12.23
N SER A 213 -0.58 21.92 11.83
CA SER A 213 -0.97 22.47 10.52
C SER A 213 -1.63 23.81 10.80
N GLY A 214 -1.36 24.82 9.97
CA GLY A 214 -2.13 26.08 9.98
C GLY A 214 -3.62 25.85 9.70
N ASP A 215 -3.96 24.72 9.09
CA ASP A 215 -5.32 24.22 8.90
C ASP A 215 -5.62 23.07 9.88
N LYS A 216 -6.67 23.23 10.68
CA LYS A 216 -7.13 22.23 11.67
C LYS A 216 -7.57 20.91 11.02
N SER A 217 -7.86 20.90 9.71
CA SER A 217 -8.33 19.71 8.99
C SER A 217 -7.25 18.66 8.77
N ASN A 218 -5.96 19.02 8.84
CA ASN A 218 -4.87 18.16 8.38
C ASN A 218 -3.73 17.96 9.39
N ARG A 219 -4.06 17.46 10.57
CA ARG A 219 -3.11 17.27 11.67
C ARG A 219 -2.46 15.90 11.58
N ARG A 220 -1.17 15.86 11.25
CA ARG A 220 -0.36 14.64 11.37
C ARG A 220 -0.02 14.40 12.86
N ARG A 221 -0.13 13.15 13.32
CA ARG A 221 0.22 12.72 14.68
C ARG A 221 0.95 11.39 14.61
N TYR A 222 2.05 11.25 15.34
CA TYR A 222 2.71 9.97 15.56
C TYR A 222 2.83 9.70 17.06
N GLU A 223 2.50 8.50 17.48
CA GLU A 223 2.63 7.99 18.85
C GLU A 223 3.33 6.65 18.80
N GLY A 224 4.49 6.52 19.44
CA GLY A 224 5.23 5.27 19.46
C GLY A 224 6.70 5.48 19.76
N ALA A 225 7.52 4.53 19.33
CA ALA A 225 8.96 4.61 19.52
C ALA A 225 9.64 5.61 18.56
N TRP A 226 10.76 6.17 19.01
CA TRP A 226 11.59 7.15 18.32
C TRP A 226 13.06 6.77 18.46
N GLU A 227 13.81 6.99 17.40
CA GLU A 227 15.26 6.88 17.39
C GLU A 227 15.81 8.07 16.59
N ASP A 228 16.66 8.87 17.22
CA ASP A 228 17.36 10.00 16.60
C ASP A 228 16.46 10.92 15.75
N ASP A 229 15.37 11.40 16.36
CA ASP A 229 14.34 12.26 15.73
C ASP A 229 13.45 11.61 14.67
N GLU A 230 13.61 10.32 14.40
CA GLU A 230 12.81 9.55 13.46
C GLU A 230 11.86 8.57 14.16
N PRO A 231 10.63 8.40 13.66
CA PRO A 231 9.74 7.34 14.14
C PRO A 231 10.38 5.96 13.92
N HIS A 232 10.41 5.14 14.97
CA HIS A 232 11.04 3.82 14.98
C HIS A 232 10.19 2.84 15.79
N GLY A 233 10.41 1.54 15.65
CA GLY A 233 9.74 0.51 16.45
C GLY A 233 8.22 0.53 16.28
N THR A 234 7.47 0.12 17.30
CA THR A 234 6.01 0.10 17.22
C THR A 234 5.41 1.49 17.40
N GLY A 235 4.39 1.82 16.60
CA GLY A 235 3.66 3.08 16.76
C GLY A 235 2.36 3.16 15.97
N VAL A 236 1.72 4.32 16.09
CA VAL A 236 0.50 4.73 15.40
C VAL A 236 0.77 6.07 14.71
N LEU A 237 0.57 6.10 13.39
CA LEU A 237 0.67 7.28 12.55
C LEU A 237 -0.71 7.67 12.02
N GLU A 238 -1.17 8.86 12.37
CA GLU A 238 -2.38 9.49 11.83
C GLU A 238 -1.96 10.63 10.89
N SER A 239 -2.48 10.65 9.66
CA SER A 239 -2.23 11.72 8.68
C SER A 239 -3.35 11.77 7.65
N ASP A 240 -3.96 12.93 7.40
CA ASP A 240 -4.88 13.12 6.28
C ASP A 240 -6.05 12.10 6.24
N GLY A 241 -6.60 11.73 7.40
CA GLY A 241 -7.65 10.71 7.50
C GLY A 241 -7.18 9.25 7.35
N ARG A 242 -5.88 9.02 7.15
CA ARG A 242 -5.23 7.71 7.22
C ARG A 242 -4.78 7.42 8.64
N THR A 243 -4.92 6.17 9.06
CA THR A 243 -4.40 5.66 10.35
C THR A 243 -3.58 4.41 10.08
N ALA A 244 -2.28 4.46 10.33
CA ALA A 244 -1.37 3.32 10.20
C ALA A 244 -0.87 2.89 11.59
N VAL A 245 -0.89 1.60 11.85
CA VAL A 245 -0.44 0.97 13.11
C VAL A 245 0.54 -0.13 12.74
N GLY A 246 1.68 -0.22 13.42
CA GLY A 246 2.64 -1.29 13.16
C GLY A 246 4.06 -0.90 13.52
N VAL A 247 5.02 -1.57 12.90
CA VAL A 247 6.45 -1.29 13.09
C VAL A 247 6.93 -0.26 12.06
N PHE A 248 7.76 0.68 12.51
CA PHE A 248 8.36 1.75 11.74
C PHE A 248 9.88 1.65 11.79
N GLU A 249 10.54 1.91 10.67
CA GLU A 249 11.99 2.05 10.56
C GLU A 249 12.25 3.35 9.79
N ARG A 250 12.90 4.33 10.43
CA ARG A 250 13.19 5.64 9.84
C ARG A 250 11.95 6.35 9.28
N GLY A 251 10.85 6.28 10.03
CA GLY A 251 9.57 6.89 9.65
C GLY A 251 8.74 6.13 8.62
N LEU A 252 9.22 5.00 8.08
CA LEU A 252 8.50 4.18 7.11
C LEU A 252 8.00 2.89 7.75
N GLN A 253 6.77 2.49 7.42
CA GLN A 253 6.20 1.25 7.94
C GLN A 253 6.95 0.03 7.37
N LYS A 254 7.25 -0.95 8.22
CA LYS A 254 8.01 -2.16 7.90
C LYS A 254 7.49 -3.33 8.70
N GLY A 255 7.53 -4.54 8.14
CA GLY A 255 7.04 -5.73 8.82
C GLY A 255 5.53 -5.68 9.07
N PRO A 256 5.01 -6.39 10.08
CA PRO A 256 3.57 -6.45 10.35
C PRO A 256 2.96 -5.10 10.72
N GLY A 257 1.75 -4.85 10.20
CA GLY A 257 0.96 -3.68 10.56
C GLY A 257 -0.43 -3.68 9.93
N ALA A 258 -1.18 -2.64 10.23
CA ALA A 258 -2.46 -2.36 9.61
C ALA A 258 -2.53 -0.89 9.18
N ILE A 259 -3.31 -0.60 8.15
CA ILE A 259 -3.60 0.76 7.71
C ILE A 259 -5.07 0.88 7.34
N ARG A 260 -5.71 1.94 7.84
CA ARG A 260 -6.99 2.45 7.35
C ARG A 260 -6.70 3.64 6.44
N PHE A 261 -7.08 3.54 5.18
CA PHE A 261 -6.89 4.58 4.18
C PHE A 261 -7.96 5.66 4.31
N ALA A 262 -7.67 6.85 3.77
CA ALA A 262 -8.57 8.00 3.81
C ALA A 262 -9.89 7.75 3.07
N ASN A 263 -9.88 6.88 2.06
CA ASN A 263 -11.08 6.49 1.31
C ASN A 263 -11.98 5.50 2.06
N GLY A 264 -11.56 4.98 3.21
CA GLY A 264 -12.27 3.98 4.02
C GLY A 264 -11.79 2.54 3.84
N ASP A 265 -10.90 2.28 2.87
CA ASP A 265 -10.31 0.95 2.69
C ASP A 265 -9.41 0.60 3.89
N THR A 266 -9.21 -0.68 4.15
CA THR A 266 -8.30 -1.16 5.19
C THR A 266 -7.39 -2.24 4.66
N TYR A 267 -6.18 -2.32 5.21
CA TYR A 267 -5.23 -3.38 4.95
C TYR A 267 -4.62 -3.84 6.26
N ASP A 268 -4.49 -5.15 6.43
CA ASP A 268 -3.83 -5.81 7.55
C ASP A 268 -2.84 -6.84 6.96
N GLY A 269 -1.55 -6.68 7.20
CA GLY A 269 -0.52 -7.50 6.56
C GLY A 269 0.89 -6.97 6.78
N THR A 270 1.81 -7.30 5.88
CA THR A 270 3.21 -6.87 5.97
C THR A 270 3.52 -5.64 5.12
N PHE A 271 4.52 -4.87 5.55
CA PHE A 271 4.98 -3.66 4.87
C PHE A 271 6.48 -3.76 4.61
N GLU A 272 6.93 -3.15 3.52
CA GLU A 272 8.36 -2.96 3.23
C GLU A 272 8.57 -1.54 2.71
N ARG A 273 9.35 -0.73 3.43
CA ARG A 273 9.62 0.68 3.09
C ARG A 273 8.35 1.51 2.86
N GLY A 274 7.29 1.22 3.60
CA GLY A 274 5.99 1.90 3.51
C GLY A 274 5.04 1.36 2.44
N ASP A 275 5.47 0.44 1.57
CA ASP A 275 4.60 -0.24 0.61
C ASP A 275 3.93 -1.48 1.24
N LEU A 276 2.72 -1.81 0.79
CA LEU A 276 2.12 -3.11 1.12
C LEU A 276 2.98 -4.20 0.48
N HIS A 277 3.40 -5.18 1.27
CA HIS A 277 4.29 -6.24 0.82
C HIS A 277 3.98 -7.57 1.51
N GLY A 278 4.47 -8.69 0.98
CA GLY A 278 4.23 -10.02 1.56
C GLY A 278 2.74 -10.35 1.65
N GLU A 279 2.35 -11.15 2.64
CA GLU A 279 0.95 -11.55 2.82
C GLU A 279 0.12 -10.44 3.45
N GLY A 280 -1.12 -10.28 3.00
CA GLY A 280 -2.04 -9.35 3.62
C GLY A 280 -3.48 -9.49 3.18
N ARG A 281 -4.35 -8.83 3.94
CA ARG A 281 -5.79 -8.78 3.76
C ARG A 281 -6.22 -7.35 3.53
N TYR A 282 -6.71 -7.05 2.33
CA TYR A 282 -7.22 -5.76 1.93
C TYR A 282 -8.75 -5.78 1.87
N VAL A 283 -9.41 -4.95 2.68
CA VAL A 283 -10.86 -4.76 2.66
C VAL A 283 -11.18 -3.42 2.03
N TYR A 284 -11.95 -3.46 0.95
CA TYR A 284 -12.40 -2.30 0.22
C TYR A 284 -13.65 -1.73 0.91
N ARG A 285 -13.87 -0.42 0.81
CA ARG A 285 -15.03 0.26 1.40
C ARG A 285 -16.36 -0.31 0.92
N ASP A 286 -16.41 -0.83 -0.30
CA ASP A 286 -17.61 -1.47 -0.86
C ASP A 286 -17.92 -2.86 -0.27
N GLY A 287 -17.08 -3.36 0.65
CA GLY A 287 -17.19 -4.67 1.28
C GLY A 287 -16.44 -5.78 0.54
N GLY A 288 -15.83 -5.49 -0.62
CA GLY A 288 -14.95 -6.44 -1.28
C GLY A 288 -13.72 -6.75 -0.42
N VAL A 289 -13.17 -7.95 -0.54
CA VAL A 289 -11.95 -8.38 0.18
C VAL A 289 -10.93 -8.96 -0.81
N TYR A 290 -9.65 -8.72 -0.59
CA TYR A 290 -8.56 -9.47 -1.19
C TYR A 290 -7.66 -10.02 -0.09
N GLU A 291 -7.28 -11.29 -0.18
CA GLU A 291 -6.34 -11.95 0.72
C GLU A 291 -5.27 -12.65 -0.12
N GLY A 292 -4.00 -12.32 0.09
CA GLY A 292 -2.89 -12.93 -0.64
C GLY A 292 -1.64 -12.05 -0.64
N THR A 293 -0.72 -12.34 -1.56
CA THR A 293 0.57 -11.67 -1.61
C THR A 293 0.49 -10.27 -2.26
N PHE A 294 1.34 -9.36 -1.80
CA PHE A 294 1.55 -8.00 -2.31
C PHE A 294 3.03 -7.75 -2.62
N VAL A 295 3.29 -7.02 -3.71
CA VAL A 295 4.62 -6.52 -4.06
C VAL A 295 4.49 -5.05 -4.45
N ARG A 296 5.19 -4.16 -3.73
CA ARG A 296 5.18 -2.70 -3.95
C ARG A 296 3.75 -2.16 -4.07
N SER A 297 2.93 -2.48 -3.08
CA SER A 297 1.53 -2.04 -2.99
C SER A 297 0.58 -2.59 -4.06
N LYS A 298 1.00 -3.56 -4.89
CA LYS A 298 0.16 -4.24 -5.88
C LYS A 298 -0.08 -5.70 -5.50
N ARG A 299 -1.27 -6.23 -5.81
CA ARG A 299 -1.57 -7.66 -5.66
C ARG A 299 -0.70 -8.48 -6.61
N HIS A 300 -0.08 -9.53 -6.09
CA HIS A 300 0.88 -10.34 -6.81
C HIS A 300 0.84 -11.79 -6.28
N GLY A 301 1.38 -12.77 -7.00
CA GLY A 301 1.46 -14.14 -6.52
C GLY A 301 0.08 -14.80 -6.38
N LYS A 302 -0.13 -15.62 -5.34
CA LYS A 302 -1.41 -16.29 -5.12
C LYS A 302 -2.33 -15.39 -4.28
N GLY A 303 -3.62 -15.36 -4.63
CA GLY A 303 -4.59 -14.58 -3.85
C GLY A 303 -6.05 -14.91 -4.14
N ILE A 304 -6.88 -14.57 -3.16
CA ILE A 304 -8.33 -14.73 -3.16
C ILE A 304 -8.97 -13.34 -3.19
N ARG A 305 -9.78 -13.04 -4.20
CA ARG A 305 -10.58 -11.81 -4.28
C ARG A 305 -12.05 -12.15 -4.14
N VAL A 306 -12.72 -11.57 -3.14
CA VAL A 306 -14.18 -11.55 -3.04
C VAL A 306 -14.65 -10.15 -3.41
N PHE A 307 -15.51 -10.03 -4.41
CA PHE A 307 -16.09 -8.76 -4.84
C PHE A 307 -17.32 -8.43 -3.99
N SER A 308 -17.68 -7.15 -3.91
CA SER A 308 -18.89 -6.68 -3.23
C SER A 308 -20.18 -7.29 -3.79
N THR A 309 -20.16 -7.77 -5.04
CA THR A 309 -21.25 -8.52 -5.68
C THR A 309 -21.39 -9.97 -5.18
N GLY A 310 -20.43 -10.45 -4.38
CA GLY A 310 -20.31 -11.85 -3.96
C GLY A 310 -19.60 -12.75 -4.99
N ALA A 311 -19.16 -12.22 -6.13
CA ALA A 311 -18.26 -12.96 -7.01
C ALA A 311 -16.93 -13.24 -6.30
N ARG A 312 -16.26 -14.34 -6.65
CA ARG A 312 -15.03 -14.79 -6.00
C ARG A 312 -14.02 -15.25 -7.04
N TYR A 313 -12.78 -14.79 -6.95
CA TYR A 313 -11.65 -15.29 -7.72
C TYR A 313 -10.61 -15.90 -6.78
N VAL A 314 -10.04 -17.04 -7.16
CA VAL A 314 -8.92 -17.70 -6.48
C VAL A 314 -7.88 -18.04 -7.54
N GLY A 315 -6.69 -17.46 -7.50
CA GLY A 315 -5.70 -17.71 -8.56
C GLY A 315 -4.43 -16.88 -8.45
N ASP A 316 -3.68 -16.84 -9.56
CA ASP A 316 -2.46 -16.06 -9.70
C ASP A 316 -2.74 -14.57 -10.01
N TRP A 317 -1.84 -13.71 -9.55
CA TRP A 317 -1.91 -12.26 -9.69
C TRP A 317 -0.55 -11.73 -10.14
N VAL A 318 -0.57 -10.77 -11.06
CA VAL A 318 0.61 -10.00 -11.47
C VAL A 318 0.19 -8.55 -11.59
N ASP A 319 0.79 -7.69 -10.78
CA ASP A 319 0.59 -6.24 -10.80
C ASP A 319 -0.89 -5.82 -10.84
N ASP A 320 -1.66 -6.30 -9.87
CA ASP A 320 -3.11 -6.07 -9.72
C ASP A 320 -4.01 -6.74 -10.77
N GLN A 321 -3.44 -7.48 -11.72
CA GLN A 321 -4.19 -8.22 -12.73
C GLN A 321 -4.31 -9.69 -12.35
N MET A 322 -5.50 -10.27 -12.55
CA MET A 322 -5.65 -11.73 -12.55
C MET A 322 -4.79 -12.30 -13.68
N HIS A 323 -3.98 -13.30 -13.39
CA HIS A 323 -3.02 -13.89 -14.31
C HIS A 323 -2.93 -15.39 -14.07
N GLY A 324 -2.17 -16.13 -14.90
CA GLY A 324 -1.88 -17.54 -14.67
C GLY A 324 -3.14 -18.38 -14.53
N ARG A 325 -3.14 -19.35 -13.61
CA ARG A 325 -4.30 -20.24 -13.41
C ARG A 325 -5.21 -19.71 -12.31
N GLY A 326 -6.52 -19.69 -12.54
CA GLY A 326 -7.46 -19.25 -11.53
C GLY A 326 -8.90 -19.72 -11.74
N ALA A 327 -9.64 -19.77 -10.63
CA ALA A 327 -11.05 -20.08 -10.58
C ALA A 327 -11.88 -18.84 -10.20
N HIS A 328 -12.78 -18.41 -11.08
CA HIS A 328 -13.73 -17.31 -10.88
C HIS A 328 -15.16 -17.83 -10.79
N THR A 329 -15.80 -17.58 -9.65
CA THR A 329 -17.20 -17.91 -9.38
C THR A 329 -18.05 -16.65 -9.36
N SER A 330 -19.15 -16.61 -10.10
CA SER A 330 -20.11 -15.50 -10.09
C SER A 330 -21.55 -15.97 -10.23
N LYS A 331 -22.49 -15.14 -9.78
CA LYS A 331 -23.91 -15.32 -10.07
C LYS A 331 -24.24 -14.67 -11.41
N ILE A 332 -24.94 -15.39 -12.27
CA ILE A 332 -25.42 -14.86 -13.56
C ILE A 332 -26.94 -14.95 -13.62
N THR A 333 -27.56 -13.97 -14.27
CA THR A 333 -29.02 -13.95 -14.51
C THR A 333 -29.31 -14.52 -15.89
N MET A 334 -30.13 -15.56 -15.94
CA MET A 334 -30.55 -16.16 -17.20
C MET A 334 -31.88 -15.61 -17.68
N LYS A 335 -31.95 -15.32 -18.99
CA LYS A 335 -33.18 -14.89 -19.67
C LYS A 335 -33.69 -16.04 -20.56
N PRO A 336 -34.85 -16.64 -20.26
CA PRO A 336 -35.46 -17.63 -21.14
C PRO A 336 -35.94 -16.99 -22.44
N ARG A 337 -35.91 -17.75 -23.54
CA ARG A 337 -36.59 -17.41 -24.78
C ARG A 337 -38.01 -18.00 -24.79
N GLY A 338 -39.04 -17.19 -25.06
CA GLY A 338 -40.44 -17.67 -25.19
C GLY A 338 -41.50 -16.72 -24.60
N LYS A 339 -42.78 -17.11 -24.69
CA LYS A 339 -43.94 -16.31 -24.21
C LYS A 339 -44.01 -16.15 -22.67
N ALA A 340 -43.30 -16.99 -21.91
CA ALA A 340 -43.20 -16.89 -20.46
C ALA A 340 -42.17 -15.81 -20.04
N LYS A 341 -42.60 -14.55 -20.04
CA LYS A 341 -41.75 -13.39 -19.62
C LYS A 341 -41.63 -13.20 -18.09
N LYS A 342 -42.07 -14.16 -17.26
CA LYS A 342 -42.01 -14.03 -15.80
C LYS A 342 -41.02 -15.04 -15.20
N GLY A 343 -39.94 -14.51 -14.62
CA GLY A 343 -38.96 -15.24 -13.81
C GLY A 343 -37.71 -15.67 -14.57
N GLY A 344 -36.69 -14.80 -14.60
CA GLY A 344 -35.32 -15.24 -14.90
C GLY A 344 -34.77 -16.09 -13.74
N GLY A 345 -33.91 -17.07 -14.04
CA GLY A 345 -33.23 -17.85 -13.00
C GLY A 345 -31.87 -17.23 -12.65
N ILE A 346 -31.40 -17.47 -11.42
CA ILE A 346 -30.02 -17.16 -11.03
C ILE A 346 -29.21 -18.45 -11.12
N GLY A 347 -28.19 -18.47 -11.97
CA GLY A 347 -27.25 -19.57 -12.02
C GLY A 347 -25.90 -19.21 -11.41
N LEU A 348 -25.17 -20.25 -11.03
CA LEU A 348 -23.79 -20.13 -10.57
C LEU A 348 -22.86 -20.46 -11.75
N LEU A 349 -22.03 -19.51 -12.14
CA LEU A 349 -20.98 -19.68 -13.14
C LEU A 349 -19.65 -19.87 -12.42
N VAL A 350 -18.94 -20.94 -12.74
CA VAL A 350 -17.57 -21.21 -12.31
C VAL A 350 -16.71 -21.33 -13.56
N TYR A 351 -15.79 -20.39 -13.74
CA TYR A 351 -14.71 -20.47 -14.70
C TYR A 351 -13.47 -20.97 -13.97
N ASP A 352 -12.85 -22.06 -14.40
CA ASP A 352 -11.56 -22.55 -13.90
C ASP A 352 -10.61 -22.71 -15.09
N GLY A 353 -9.65 -21.79 -15.25
CA GLY A 353 -8.80 -21.74 -16.44
C GLY A 353 -7.73 -20.67 -16.37
N ASP A 354 -7.13 -20.38 -17.53
CA ASP A 354 -6.03 -19.44 -17.63
C ASP A 354 -6.50 -17.96 -17.70
N TYR A 355 -5.66 -17.08 -17.20
CA TYR A 355 -5.85 -15.63 -17.21
C TYR A 355 -4.61 -14.94 -17.76
N TYR A 356 -4.84 -13.94 -18.61
CA TYR A 356 -3.80 -13.06 -19.11
C TYR A 356 -4.24 -11.61 -19.02
N ASN A 357 -3.50 -10.80 -18.27
CA ASN A 357 -3.76 -9.37 -18.04
C ASN A 357 -5.21 -9.08 -17.64
N GLY A 358 -5.74 -9.83 -16.67
CA GLY A 358 -7.09 -9.65 -16.14
C GLY A 358 -8.20 -10.29 -16.98
N HIS A 359 -7.87 -10.93 -18.10
CA HIS A 359 -8.84 -11.55 -19.01
C HIS A 359 -8.73 -13.08 -19.01
N GLN A 360 -9.88 -13.74 -19.00
CA GLN A 360 -9.99 -15.18 -19.24
C GLN A 360 -9.40 -15.53 -20.62
N ALA A 361 -8.47 -16.46 -20.66
CA ALA A 361 -7.71 -16.86 -21.84
C ALA A 361 -7.33 -18.35 -21.75
N GLY A 362 -6.64 -18.89 -22.77
CA GLY A 362 -6.06 -20.22 -22.71
C GLY A 362 -7.08 -21.35 -22.52
N GLU A 363 -6.70 -22.42 -21.84
CA GLU A 363 -7.58 -23.56 -21.60
C GLU A 363 -8.44 -23.32 -20.36
N ALA A 364 -9.71 -23.73 -20.43
CA ALA A 364 -10.63 -23.56 -19.31
C ALA A 364 -11.66 -24.69 -19.21
N ASN A 365 -12.05 -24.95 -17.96
CA ASN A 365 -13.23 -25.71 -17.60
C ASN A 365 -14.27 -24.71 -17.05
N ILE A 366 -15.36 -24.53 -17.79
CA ILE A 366 -16.44 -23.62 -17.43
C ILE A 366 -17.64 -24.47 -17.04
N VAL A 367 -18.10 -24.29 -15.81
CA VAL A 367 -19.28 -24.94 -15.27
C VAL A 367 -20.33 -23.89 -15.00
N TYR A 368 -21.53 -24.16 -15.47
CA TYR A 368 -22.70 -23.36 -15.19
C TYR A 368 -23.77 -24.26 -14.56
N GLU A 369 -24.32 -23.87 -13.41
CA GLU A 369 -25.41 -24.59 -12.76
C GLU A 369 -26.64 -23.70 -12.61
N PHE A 370 -27.74 -24.08 -13.26
CA PHE A 370 -29.02 -23.37 -13.16
C PHE A 370 -29.74 -23.71 -11.85
N LYS A 371 -29.99 -22.70 -11.00
CA LYS A 371 -30.85 -22.82 -9.80
C LYS A 371 -32.10 -21.94 -9.97
N PRO A 372 -33.32 -22.51 -9.97
CA PRO A 372 -34.54 -21.71 -10.11
C PRO A 372 -34.75 -20.82 -8.86
N GLN A 373 -35.30 -19.62 -9.05
CA GLN A 373 -35.70 -18.74 -7.94
C GLN A 373 -37.00 -19.17 -7.24
N ILE A 374 -37.72 -20.16 -7.78
CA ILE A 374 -39.01 -20.60 -7.25
C ILE A 374 -38.78 -21.94 -6.54
N GLU A 375 -38.80 -21.93 -5.21
CA GLU A 375 -38.76 -23.15 -4.37
C GLU A 375 -40.08 -23.93 -4.43
N GLU A 376 -41.19 -23.25 -4.73
CA GLU A 376 -42.49 -23.89 -4.93
C GLU A 376 -42.64 -24.43 -6.36
N ARG A 377 -42.91 -25.73 -6.45
CA ARG A 377 -43.27 -26.41 -7.70
C ARG A 377 -44.58 -25.77 -8.22
N PRO A 378 -44.62 -25.14 -9.40
CA PRO A 378 -45.91 -24.81 -10.02
C PRO A 378 -46.63 -26.13 -10.30
N GLU A 379 -47.81 -26.33 -9.71
CA GLU A 379 -48.45 -27.66 -9.68
C GLU A 379 -48.78 -28.19 -11.07
N VAL A 380 -49.09 -27.37 -12.06
CA VAL A 380 -49.18 -27.81 -13.45
C VAL A 380 -48.82 -26.63 -14.36
N GLY A 381 -47.65 -26.67 -14.96
CA GLY A 381 -47.15 -25.62 -15.84
C GLY A 381 -45.69 -25.88 -16.19
N GLU A 382 -45.48 -26.62 -17.27
CA GLU A 382 -44.14 -26.96 -17.77
C GLU A 382 -43.28 -25.71 -17.92
N TRP A 383 -42.12 -25.74 -17.28
CA TRP A 383 -41.11 -24.70 -17.44
C TRP A 383 -40.45 -24.87 -18.82
N ASN A 384 -41.08 -24.33 -19.87
CA ASN A 384 -40.77 -24.55 -21.29
C ASN A 384 -39.74 -23.56 -21.89
N GLY A 385 -38.89 -22.94 -21.05
CA GLY A 385 -37.89 -21.97 -21.50
C GLY A 385 -36.65 -22.62 -22.12
N GLU A 386 -36.16 -22.08 -23.22
CA GLU A 386 -34.80 -22.35 -23.73
C GLU A 386 -33.82 -21.29 -23.25
N PHE A 387 -32.59 -21.74 -22.95
CA PHE A 387 -31.50 -20.92 -22.45
C PHE A 387 -30.32 -20.97 -23.39
N GLU A 388 -29.67 -19.82 -23.55
CA GLU A 388 -28.43 -19.71 -24.30
C GLU A 388 -27.24 -19.71 -23.33
N PHE A 389 -26.19 -20.49 -23.64
CA PHE A 389 -24.98 -20.50 -22.83
C PHE A 389 -23.68 -20.63 -23.65
N PRO A 390 -22.70 -19.71 -23.44
CA PRO A 390 -22.86 -18.40 -22.84
C PRO A 390 -23.76 -17.53 -23.73
N GLU A 391 -24.20 -16.38 -23.23
CA GLU A 391 -24.95 -15.41 -24.03
C GLU A 391 -24.22 -15.06 -25.35
N GLY A 392 -24.94 -15.06 -26.47
CA GLY A 392 -24.39 -14.85 -27.81
C GLY A 392 -23.77 -16.10 -28.48
N SER A 393 -23.65 -17.21 -27.77
CA SER A 393 -23.14 -18.48 -28.32
C SER A 393 -24.07 -19.15 -29.33
N ARG A 394 -25.36 -18.78 -29.36
CA ARG A 394 -26.45 -19.44 -30.08
C ARG A 394 -26.62 -20.92 -29.74
N CYS A 395 -26.04 -21.38 -28.63
CA CYS A 395 -26.17 -22.75 -28.14
C CYS A 395 -27.36 -22.80 -27.19
N TRP A 396 -28.53 -23.14 -27.74
CA TRP A 396 -29.80 -23.16 -27.01
C TRP A 396 -30.11 -24.55 -26.45
N HIS A 397 -30.37 -24.60 -25.16
CA HIS A 397 -30.70 -25.83 -24.44
C HIS A 397 -31.88 -25.67 -23.48
N ARG A 398 -32.45 -26.80 -23.08
CA ARG A 398 -33.50 -26.92 -22.07
C ARG A 398 -32.95 -27.63 -20.83
N GLY A 399 -33.83 -27.83 -19.86
CA GLY A 399 -33.53 -28.59 -18.66
C GLY A 399 -32.86 -27.77 -17.55
N ARG A 400 -33.15 -28.17 -16.31
CA ARG A 400 -32.47 -27.67 -15.11
C ARG A 400 -31.23 -28.51 -14.88
N GLY A 401 -30.09 -27.90 -14.55
CA GLY A 401 -28.88 -28.64 -14.22
C GLY A 401 -27.61 -27.94 -14.67
N LYS A 402 -26.57 -28.76 -14.86
CA LYS A 402 -25.20 -28.34 -15.10
C LYS A 402 -24.86 -28.33 -16.60
N THR A 403 -24.54 -27.16 -17.14
CA THR A 403 -23.93 -26.99 -18.46
C THR A 403 -22.41 -26.91 -18.27
N THR A 404 -21.63 -27.63 -19.09
CA THR A 404 -20.17 -27.63 -18.99
C THR A 404 -19.52 -27.32 -20.33
N TYR A 405 -18.51 -26.46 -20.34
CA TYR A 405 -17.60 -26.28 -21.45
C TYR A 405 -16.18 -26.63 -21.03
N GLN A 406 -15.47 -27.39 -21.85
CA GLN A 406 -14.06 -27.66 -21.70
C GLN A 406 -13.35 -27.33 -23.02
N GLY A 407 -12.37 -26.43 -22.98
CA GLY A 407 -11.58 -26.05 -24.14
C GLY A 407 -11.04 -24.62 -24.06
N GLY A 408 -10.60 -24.11 -25.20
CA GLY A 408 -9.96 -22.81 -25.31
C GLY A 408 -10.91 -21.63 -25.09
N VAL A 409 -10.37 -20.54 -24.55
CA VAL A 409 -11.10 -19.30 -24.27
C VAL A 409 -10.24 -18.11 -24.66
N VAL A 410 -10.87 -17.07 -25.21
CA VAL A 410 -10.23 -15.76 -25.43
C VAL A 410 -11.19 -14.66 -25.00
N ARG A 411 -10.76 -13.84 -24.03
CA ARG A 411 -11.56 -12.75 -23.43
C ARG A 411 -12.96 -13.22 -22.99
N GLY A 412 -13.01 -14.39 -22.37
CA GLY A 412 -14.24 -15.00 -21.83
C GLY A 412 -15.17 -15.63 -22.87
N ARG A 413 -14.75 -15.76 -24.13
CA ARG A 413 -15.51 -16.46 -25.19
C ARG A 413 -14.83 -17.76 -25.58
N PHE A 414 -15.63 -18.79 -25.87
CA PHE A 414 -15.12 -20.06 -26.40
C PHE A 414 -14.30 -19.82 -27.68
N HIS A 415 -13.13 -20.45 -27.75
CA HIS A 415 -12.18 -20.29 -28.84
C HIS A 415 -11.32 -21.53 -29.01
N GLY A 416 -10.84 -21.82 -30.23
CA GLY A 416 -10.04 -23.02 -30.48
C GLY A 416 -10.85 -24.31 -30.29
N GLN A 417 -10.20 -25.41 -29.94
CA GLN A 417 -10.89 -26.69 -29.73
C GLN A 417 -11.65 -26.68 -28.41
N GLY A 418 -12.89 -27.17 -28.43
CA GLY A 418 -13.67 -27.27 -27.20
C GLY A 418 -14.97 -28.06 -27.32
N CYS A 419 -15.54 -28.38 -26.17
CA CYS A 419 -16.71 -29.25 -26.00
C CYS A 419 -17.69 -28.65 -24.99
N LEU A 420 -18.88 -28.28 -25.45
CA LEU A 420 -20.01 -27.80 -24.64
C LEU A 420 -21.05 -28.91 -24.48
N ARG A 421 -21.53 -29.13 -23.25
CA ARG A 421 -22.54 -30.13 -22.91
C ARG A 421 -23.73 -29.54 -22.15
N SER A 422 -24.92 -29.87 -22.66
CA SER A 422 -26.29 -29.68 -22.18
C SER A 422 -26.73 -30.38 -20.89
N PRO A 423 -27.54 -29.81 -19.97
CA PRO A 423 -28.36 -30.64 -19.07
C PRO A 423 -29.42 -31.46 -19.83
N ASP A 424 -29.96 -30.92 -20.93
CA ASP A 424 -30.82 -31.66 -21.85
C ASP A 424 -30.05 -32.67 -22.72
N GLY A 425 -28.73 -32.83 -22.49
CA GLY A 425 -27.79 -33.76 -23.13
C GLY A 425 -27.22 -33.32 -24.48
N LYS A 426 -27.60 -32.15 -25.02
CA LYS A 426 -27.03 -31.68 -26.29
C LYS A 426 -25.52 -31.52 -26.18
N LEU A 427 -24.85 -31.68 -27.31
CA LEU A 427 -23.41 -31.61 -27.43
C LEU A 427 -23.04 -30.67 -28.56
N TRP A 428 -22.03 -29.83 -28.32
CA TRP A 428 -21.34 -29.05 -29.34
C TRP A 428 -19.85 -29.25 -29.16
N ARG A 429 -19.18 -29.86 -30.13
CA ARG A 429 -17.75 -30.19 -30.05
C ARG A 429 -17.05 -29.81 -31.34
N GLY A 430 -15.88 -29.20 -31.25
CA GLY A 430 -15.08 -28.84 -32.42
C GLY A 430 -14.35 -27.53 -32.23
N GLU A 431 -14.06 -26.86 -33.33
CA GLU A 431 -13.42 -25.56 -33.33
C GLU A 431 -14.42 -24.42 -33.02
N TRP A 432 -13.97 -23.45 -32.23
CA TRP A 432 -14.76 -22.31 -31.76
C TRP A 432 -14.09 -21.00 -32.15
N VAL A 433 -14.88 -20.04 -32.63
CA VAL A 433 -14.44 -18.68 -32.90
C VAL A 433 -15.46 -17.70 -32.34
N HIS A 434 -15.00 -16.81 -31.45
CA HIS A 434 -15.84 -15.80 -30.78
C HIS A 434 -17.11 -16.36 -30.10
N GLY A 435 -17.03 -17.55 -29.51
CA GLY A 435 -18.15 -18.17 -28.78
C GLY A 435 -19.07 -19.04 -29.64
N GLN A 436 -18.74 -19.27 -30.92
CA GLN A 436 -19.58 -20.01 -31.85
C GLN A 436 -18.76 -21.11 -32.54
N LEU A 437 -19.39 -22.28 -32.79
CA LEU A 437 -18.77 -23.33 -33.60
C LEU A 437 -18.41 -22.77 -34.98
N HIS A 438 -17.18 -23.05 -35.39
CA HIS A 438 -16.59 -22.68 -36.65
C HIS A 438 -15.70 -23.83 -37.13
N GLY A 439 -15.48 -23.97 -38.43
CA GLY A 439 -14.68 -25.08 -38.95
C GLY A 439 -15.32 -26.45 -38.64
N ARG A 440 -14.51 -27.49 -38.50
CA ARG A 440 -15.01 -28.86 -38.34
C ARG A 440 -15.47 -29.14 -36.90
N GLY A 441 -16.63 -29.79 -36.77
CA GLY A 441 -17.17 -30.16 -35.48
C GLY A 441 -18.32 -31.18 -35.54
N GLU A 442 -18.93 -31.38 -34.38
CA GLU A 442 -20.02 -32.28 -34.10
C GLU A 442 -21.09 -31.53 -33.27
N ARG A 443 -22.35 -31.73 -33.62
CA ARG A 443 -23.50 -31.27 -32.83
C ARG A 443 -24.51 -32.39 -32.63
N VAL A 444 -24.83 -32.70 -31.38
CA VAL A 444 -25.93 -33.60 -30.99
C VAL A 444 -27.11 -32.76 -30.53
N TYR A 445 -28.27 -32.97 -31.15
CA TYR A 445 -29.47 -32.15 -31.00
C TYR A 445 -30.50 -32.76 -30.04
N LEU A 446 -30.64 -34.09 -30.06
CA LEU A 446 -31.66 -34.83 -29.29
C LEU A 446 -31.05 -36.08 -28.64
N PRO A 447 -30.51 -35.95 -27.42
CA PRO A 447 -29.73 -37.00 -26.76
C PRO A 447 -30.59 -38.12 -26.16
N LEU A 448 -31.81 -37.82 -25.70
CA LEU A 448 -32.76 -38.84 -25.21
C LEU A 448 -33.14 -39.83 -26.33
N GLU A 449 -33.17 -39.40 -27.59
CA GLU A 449 -33.33 -40.30 -28.74
C GLU A 449 -31.99 -40.93 -29.15
N PHE A 450 -30.88 -40.17 -29.08
CA PHE A 450 -29.54 -40.65 -29.43
C PHE A 450 -29.09 -41.85 -28.58
N ASP A 451 -29.22 -41.77 -27.25
CA ASP A 451 -28.76 -42.84 -26.35
C ASP A 451 -29.65 -44.10 -26.47
N ILE A 452 -30.95 -43.94 -26.69
CA ILE A 452 -31.89 -45.05 -26.96
C ILE A 452 -31.59 -45.71 -28.30
N LEU A 453 -31.23 -44.94 -29.34
CA LEU A 453 -30.86 -45.44 -30.66
C LEU A 453 -29.50 -46.17 -30.65
N MET A 454 -28.54 -45.69 -29.84
CA MET A 454 -27.23 -46.31 -29.68
C MET A 454 -27.26 -47.55 -28.76
N ALA A 455 -28.10 -47.56 -27.72
CA ALA A 455 -28.17 -48.64 -26.74
C ALA A 455 -29.01 -49.85 -27.20
N ASN A 456 -29.99 -49.65 -28.09
CA ASN A 456 -30.91 -50.73 -28.46
C ASN A 456 -30.52 -51.53 -29.72
N GLU A 457 -29.42 -51.23 -30.41
CA GLU A 457 -29.11 -51.85 -31.72
C GLU A 457 -30.31 -51.80 -32.71
N ILE A 458 -31.29 -50.90 -32.52
CA ILE A 458 -32.50 -50.75 -33.36
C ILE A 458 -32.17 -50.05 -34.70
N LEU A 459 -30.89 -49.89 -35.02
CA LEU A 459 -30.45 -49.71 -36.41
C LEU A 459 -30.61 -51.01 -37.22
N GLU A 460 -30.73 -52.19 -36.60
CA GLU A 460 -30.68 -53.48 -37.31
C GLU A 460 -32.02 -54.06 -37.81
N LYS A 461 -33.18 -53.52 -37.42
CA LYS A 461 -34.47 -54.10 -37.85
C LYS A 461 -35.27 -53.22 -38.80
N GLY A 462 -34.93 -53.39 -40.09
CA GLY A 462 -35.90 -53.45 -41.19
C GLY A 462 -37.01 -52.39 -41.22
N ALA A 463 -36.65 -51.13 -41.44
CA ALA A 463 -37.62 -50.08 -41.79
C ALA A 463 -38.02 -50.14 -43.28
N SER A 464 -38.40 -51.32 -43.76
CA SER A 464 -38.76 -51.56 -45.18
C SER A 464 -40.18 -51.09 -45.55
N SER A 465 -40.88 -50.34 -44.70
CA SER A 465 -42.26 -49.89 -44.96
C SER A 465 -42.49 -48.38 -44.89
N LEU A 466 -41.44 -47.55 -44.89
CA LEU A 466 -41.59 -46.08 -44.77
C LEU A 466 -40.98 -45.30 -45.94
N ILE A 467 -41.14 -45.83 -47.15
CA ILE A 467 -40.87 -45.08 -48.38
C ILE A 467 -42.15 -44.38 -48.82
N GLY A 468 -42.31 -43.15 -48.36
CA GLY A 468 -43.37 -42.25 -48.79
C GLY A 468 -43.60 -41.17 -47.75
N VAL A 469 -43.73 -39.92 -48.22
CA VAL A 469 -44.09 -38.71 -47.45
C VAL A 469 -42.91 -37.88 -46.90
N ARG A 470 -42.80 -36.67 -47.48
CA ARG A 470 -42.25 -35.37 -47.02
C ARG A 470 -41.10 -35.36 -45.99
N LEU A 471 -40.06 -34.57 -46.29
CA LEU A 471 -39.17 -33.96 -45.29
C LEU A 471 -40.02 -33.28 -44.20
N GLY A 472 -40.11 -33.85 -42.99
CA GLY A 472 -40.81 -33.19 -41.87
C GLY A 472 -41.28 -34.04 -40.68
N LEU A 473 -41.10 -35.37 -40.65
CA LEU A 473 -41.58 -36.22 -39.52
C LEU A 473 -40.48 -36.70 -38.56
N TYR A 474 -39.21 -36.71 -38.97
CA TYR A 474 -38.10 -37.21 -38.15
C TYR A 474 -37.17 -36.08 -37.75
N ASP A 475 -36.85 -36.02 -36.46
CA ASP A 475 -35.96 -35.00 -35.93
C ASP A 475 -34.49 -35.29 -36.26
N VAL A 476 -33.71 -34.22 -36.37
CA VAL A 476 -32.25 -34.32 -36.54
C VAL A 476 -31.65 -34.68 -35.18
N VAL A 477 -30.85 -35.74 -35.14
CA VAL A 477 -30.21 -36.22 -33.92
C VAL A 477 -28.75 -35.76 -33.84
N GLN A 478 -28.01 -35.83 -34.95
CA GLN A 478 -26.59 -35.48 -34.99
C GLN A 478 -26.21 -34.82 -36.32
N TYR A 479 -25.25 -33.91 -36.27
CA TYR A 479 -24.52 -33.42 -37.43
C TYR A 479 -23.03 -33.47 -37.17
N VAL A 480 -22.25 -33.99 -38.12
CA VAL A 480 -20.79 -33.98 -38.11
C VAL A 480 -20.32 -33.35 -39.42
N GLY A 481 -19.57 -32.25 -39.36
CA GLY A 481 -19.19 -31.50 -40.55
C GLY A 481 -18.67 -30.12 -40.23
N GLU A 482 -18.66 -29.24 -41.23
CA GLU A 482 -18.19 -27.87 -41.07
C GLU A 482 -19.29 -26.92 -40.55
N PHE A 483 -18.87 -25.88 -39.86
CA PHE A 483 -19.72 -24.85 -39.30
C PHE A 483 -19.17 -23.46 -39.62
N VAL A 484 -20.07 -22.52 -39.85
CA VAL A 484 -19.77 -21.09 -39.83
C VAL A 484 -20.76 -20.42 -38.88
N LYS A 485 -20.28 -19.92 -37.74
CA LYS A 485 -21.11 -19.21 -36.74
C LYS A 485 -22.29 -20.06 -36.23
N ASN A 486 -22.01 -21.32 -35.89
CA ASN A 486 -22.94 -22.40 -35.53
C ASN A 486 -23.91 -22.86 -36.62
N VAL A 487 -23.80 -22.34 -37.84
CA VAL A 487 -24.62 -22.77 -38.97
C VAL A 487 -23.87 -23.86 -39.72
N ARG A 488 -24.53 -25.00 -39.99
CA ARG A 488 -23.97 -26.10 -40.80
C ARG A 488 -23.55 -25.55 -42.16
N HIS A 489 -22.32 -25.83 -42.55
CA HIS A 489 -21.72 -25.32 -43.78
C HIS A 489 -20.77 -26.37 -44.36
N GLY A 490 -20.31 -26.20 -45.60
CA GLY A 490 -19.29 -27.06 -46.21
C GLY A 490 -19.67 -28.54 -46.24
N GLU A 491 -18.69 -29.43 -46.21
CA GLU A 491 -18.96 -30.87 -46.19
C GLU A 491 -19.44 -31.33 -44.81
N GLY A 492 -20.48 -32.15 -44.77
CA GLY A 492 -20.93 -32.79 -43.53
C GLY A 492 -21.93 -33.92 -43.74
N GLU A 493 -22.34 -34.52 -42.62
CA GLU A 493 -23.32 -35.59 -42.53
C GLU A 493 -24.36 -35.29 -41.45
N LEU A 494 -25.65 -35.45 -41.80
CA LEU A 494 -26.78 -35.42 -40.88
C LEU A 494 -27.25 -36.83 -40.56
N LEU A 495 -27.60 -37.07 -39.30
CA LEU A 495 -28.30 -38.26 -38.81
C LEU A 495 -29.67 -37.85 -38.28
N TYR A 496 -30.72 -38.53 -38.75
CA TYR A 496 -32.09 -38.37 -38.29
C TYR A 496 -32.50 -39.50 -37.33
N SER A 497 -33.56 -39.28 -36.54
CA SER A 497 -34.01 -40.19 -35.47
C SER A 497 -34.47 -41.56 -35.95
N ASN A 498 -34.75 -41.72 -37.23
CA ASN A 498 -35.04 -43.02 -37.87
C ASN A 498 -33.79 -43.72 -38.44
N GLY A 499 -32.59 -43.22 -38.15
CA GLY A 499 -31.32 -43.75 -38.68
C GLY A 499 -30.96 -43.29 -40.09
N PHE A 500 -31.82 -42.50 -40.75
CA PHE A 500 -31.54 -41.94 -42.08
C PHE A 500 -30.33 -40.99 -42.01
N ARG A 501 -29.42 -41.08 -42.99
CA ARG A 501 -28.26 -40.19 -43.08
C ARG A 501 -28.23 -39.41 -44.39
N VAL A 502 -27.80 -38.15 -44.32
CA VAL A 502 -27.56 -37.30 -45.50
C VAL A 502 -26.16 -36.71 -45.42
N ARG A 503 -25.28 -37.13 -46.32
CA ARG A 503 -23.91 -36.62 -46.45
C ARG A 503 -23.76 -35.80 -47.73
N GLY A 504 -23.30 -34.57 -47.63
CA GLY A 504 -23.15 -33.68 -48.77
C GLY A 504 -22.64 -32.29 -48.40
N GLN A 505 -22.78 -31.34 -49.34
CA GLN A 505 -22.43 -29.94 -49.13
C GLN A 505 -23.59 -29.19 -48.45
N PHE A 506 -23.26 -28.37 -47.46
CA PHE A 506 -24.21 -27.58 -46.70
C PHE A 506 -23.99 -26.09 -46.94
N VAL A 507 -25.07 -25.37 -47.27
CA VAL A 507 -25.07 -23.92 -47.44
C VAL A 507 -26.16 -23.33 -46.57
N ASN A 508 -25.81 -22.37 -45.71
CA ASN A 508 -26.73 -21.71 -44.77
C ASN A 508 -27.58 -22.69 -43.94
N GLY A 509 -27.00 -23.82 -43.53
CA GLY A 509 -27.66 -24.81 -42.69
C GLY A 509 -28.40 -25.90 -43.44
N PHE A 510 -28.50 -25.83 -44.77
CA PHE A 510 -29.25 -26.76 -45.60
C PHE A 510 -28.31 -27.55 -46.51
N VAL A 511 -28.62 -28.82 -46.76
CA VAL A 511 -27.93 -29.57 -47.81
C VAL A 511 -28.30 -28.99 -49.18
N GLU A 512 -27.30 -28.77 -50.03
CA GLU A 512 -27.41 -28.12 -51.34
C GLU A 512 -26.62 -28.92 -52.38
N GLY A 513 -27.16 -29.01 -53.61
CA GLY A 513 -26.55 -29.76 -54.69
C GLY A 513 -26.71 -31.28 -54.51
N VAL A 514 -25.72 -32.05 -54.93
CA VAL A 514 -25.77 -33.52 -54.89
C VAL A 514 -25.33 -34.04 -53.54
N ALA A 515 -26.18 -34.85 -52.89
CA ALA A 515 -25.90 -35.45 -51.60
C ALA A 515 -26.23 -36.95 -51.56
N MET A 516 -25.44 -37.69 -50.81
CA MET A 516 -25.60 -39.11 -50.57
C MET A 516 -26.56 -39.34 -49.41
N CYS A 517 -27.64 -40.06 -49.68
CA CYS A 517 -28.64 -40.47 -48.71
C CYS A 517 -28.43 -41.93 -48.35
N THR A 518 -28.39 -42.27 -47.06
CA THR A 518 -28.23 -43.64 -46.58
C THR A 518 -29.46 -44.08 -45.79
N PHE A 519 -29.93 -45.30 -46.07
CA PHE A 519 -31.15 -45.91 -45.55
C PHE A 519 -30.83 -47.28 -44.93
N GLY A 520 -31.47 -47.62 -43.81
CA GLY A 520 -31.15 -48.83 -43.05
C GLY A 520 -29.91 -48.65 -42.18
N GLY A 521 -29.82 -49.36 -41.05
CA GLY A 521 -28.74 -49.20 -40.08
C GLY A 521 -27.38 -49.77 -40.47
N GLN A 522 -26.45 -49.81 -39.50
CA GLN A 522 -25.06 -50.20 -39.71
C GLN A 522 -24.93 -51.65 -40.22
N GLY A 523 -24.03 -51.90 -41.18
CA GLY A 523 -23.69 -53.22 -41.71
C GLY A 523 -24.10 -53.47 -43.17
N ASP A 524 -24.25 -54.75 -43.55
CA ASP A 524 -24.40 -55.19 -44.95
C ASP A 524 -25.75 -54.85 -45.61
N ASN A 525 -26.75 -54.40 -44.83
CA ASN A 525 -28.08 -53.97 -45.35
C ASN A 525 -28.17 -52.46 -45.60
N THR A 526 -27.05 -51.73 -45.52
CA THR A 526 -26.98 -50.30 -45.76
C THR A 526 -27.26 -49.99 -47.24
N ARG A 527 -28.40 -49.37 -47.55
CA ARG A 527 -28.70 -48.89 -48.91
C ARG A 527 -28.37 -47.42 -49.01
N TRP A 528 -27.73 -46.99 -50.09
CA TRP A 528 -27.48 -45.57 -50.35
C TRP A 528 -27.96 -45.17 -51.75
N ARG A 529 -28.27 -43.89 -51.92
CA ARG A 529 -28.60 -43.25 -53.20
C ARG A 529 -28.18 -41.80 -53.22
N TYR A 530 -27.89 -41.26 -54.40
CA TYR A 530 -27.62 -39.84 -54.57
C TYR A 530 -28.87 -39.08 -55.00
N GLY A 531 -29.14 -37.96 -54.34
CA GLY A 531 -30.23 -37.04 -54.69
C GLY A 531 -29.73 -35.63 -54.93
N GLU A 532 -30.48 -34.86 -55.70
CA GLU A 532 -30.28 -33.43 -55.90
C GLU A 532 -31.14 -32.64 -54.91
N PHE A 533 -30.52 -31.75 -54.14
CA PHE A 533 -31.12 -30.99 -53.05
C PHE A 533 -31.02 -29.48 -53.30
N VAL A 534 -32.11 -28.77 -52.99
CA VAL A 534 -32.14 -27.30 -52.98
C VAL A 534 -32.79 -26.87 -51.67
N ARG A 535 -32.06 -26.09 -50.87
CA ARG A 535 -32.46 -25.64 -49.52
C ARG A 535 -32.94 -26.77 -48.63
N GLY A 536 -32.24 -27.91 -48.70
CA GLY A 536 -32.53 -29.09 -47.89
C GLY A 536 -33.69 -29.93 -48.40
N GLU A 537 -34.41 -29.48 -49.43
CA GLU A 537 -35.45 -30.27 -50.07
C GLU A 537 -34.88 -31.09 -51.22
N ARG A 538 -35.06 -32.42 -51.16
CA ARG A 538 -34.73 -33.31 -52.27
C ARG A 538 -35.68 -33.04 -53.43
N LYS A 539 -35.14 -32.61 -54.58
CA LYS A 539 -35.90 -32.37 -55.81
C LYS A 539 -36.05 -33.63 -56.65
N ARG A 540 -34.99 -34.42 -56.79
CA ARG A 540 -35.02 -35.71 -57.50
C ARG A 540 -33.95 -36.68 -57.00
N TRP A 541 -34.12 -37.94 -57.35
CA TRP A 541 -33.06 -38.95 -57.30
C TRP A 541 -32.24 -38.90 -58.58
N LEU A 542 -30.94 -39.18 -58.48
CA LEU A 542 -30.09 -39.41 -59.65
C LEU A 542 -30.39 -40.79 -60.24
N ASN A 543 -30.13 -40.94 -61.54
CA ASN A 543 -30.20 -42.23 -62.22
C ASN A 543 -28.87 -43.01 -62.08
N GLU A 544 -28.85 -44.28 -62.50
CA GLU A 544 -27.68 -45.15 -62.34
C GLU A 544 -26.43 -44.66 -63.10
N GLU A 545 -26.60 -43.98 -64.23
CA GLU A 545 -25.50 -43.41 -65.01
C GLU A 545 -24.86 -42.21 -64.28
N GLU A 546 -25.68 -41.27 -63.81
CA GLU A 546 -25.27 -40.11 -63.01
C GLU A 546 -24.58 -40.57 -61.70
N GLU A 547 -25.12 -41.60 -61.04
CA GLU A 547 -24.50 -42.19 -59.84
C GLU A 547 -23.14 -42.85 -60.14
N SER A 548 -23.05 -43.59 -61.24
CA SER A 548 -21.81 -44.24 -61.68
C SER A 548 -20.72 -43.23 -62.02
N GLU A 549 -21.08 -42.10 -62.63
CA GLU A 549 -20.15 -41.01 -62.94
C GLU A 549 -19.60 -40.34 -61.68
N ILE A 550 -20.45 -40.13 -60.67
CA ILE A 550 -20.02 -39.59 -59.37
C ILE A 550 -19.05 -40.55 -58.66
N LEU A 551 -19.35 -41.84 -58.65
CA LEU A 551 -18.47 -42.85 -58.04
C LEU A 551 -17.13 -42.93 -58.77
N LYS A 552 -17.14 -42.88 -60.10
CA LYS A 552 -15.93 -42.85 -60.92
C LYS A 552 -15.10 -41.61 -60.61
N ARG A 553 -15.72 -40.44 -60.54
CA ARG A 553 -15.04 -39.18 -60.18
C ARG A 553 -14.44 -39.24 -58.77
N LYS A 554 -15.18 -39.74 -57.78
CA LYS A 554 -14.66 -39.93 -56.42
C LYS A 554 -13.49 -40.91 -56.37
N HIS A 555 -13.58 -42.02 -57.08
CA HIS A 555 -12.49 -42.99 -57.19
C HIS A 555 -11.25 -42.37 -57.84
N ASP A 556 -11.42 -41.57 -58.89
CA ASP A 556 -10.33 -40.86 -59.58
C ASP A 556 -9.71 -39.77 -58.68
N GLU A 557 -10.53 -39.04 -57.91
CA GLU A 557 -10.11 -38.07 -56.90
C GLU A 557 -9.33 -38.74 -55.75
N GLU A 558 -9.83 -39.84 -55.19
CA GLU A 558 -9.14 -40.62 -54.15
C GLU A 558 -7.81 -41.20 -54.65
N ALA A 559 -7.79 -41.72 -55.89
CA ALA A 559 -6.57 -42.16 -56.53
C ALA A 559 -5.58 -40.99 -56.75
N ALA A 560 -6.08 -39.80 -57.09
CA ALA A 560 -5.27 -38.58 -57.22
C ALA A 560 -4.70 -38.11 -55.87
N GLU A 561 -5.50 -38.09 -54.81
CA GLU A 561 -5.08 -37.69 -53.45
C GLU A 561 -4.08 -38.71 -52.88
N SER A 562 -4.28 -40.01 -53.09
CA SER A 562 -3.32 -41.07 -52.72
C SER A 562 -1.98 -40.91 -53.44
N ARG A 563 -2.00 -40.59 -54.74
CA ARG A 563 -0.79 -40.27 -55.52
C ARG A 563 -0.08 -39.03 -54.96
N LYS A 564 -0.83 -37.97 -54.64
CA LYS A 564 -0.32 -36.73 -54.04
C LYS A 564 0.29 -36.96 -52.66
N GLN A 565 -0.38 -37.70 -51.78
CA GLN A 565 0.14 -38.06 -50.46
C GLN A 565 1.39 -38.93 -50.57
N SER A 566 1.44 -39.87 -51.51
CA SER A 566 2.62 -40.68 -51.79
C SER A 566 3.79 -39.83 -52.29
N LEU A 567 3.52 -38.82 -53.13
CA LEU A 567 4.53 -37.86 -53.60
C LEU A 567 5.07 -36.98 -52.47
N ILE A 568 4.18 -36.45 -51.61
CA ILE A 568 4.56 -35.67 -50.42
C ILE A 568 5.43 -36.52 -49.47
N LYS A 569 5.08 -37.80 -49.29
CA LYS A 569 5.84 -38.74 -48.45
C LYS A 569 7.21 -39.11 -49.05
N MET A 570 7.36 -39.05 -50.38
CA MET A 570 8.65 -39.20 -51.07
C MET A 570 9.48 -37.92 -51.00
N MET A 571 8.86 -36.73 -51.03
CA MET A 571 9.56 -35.44 -50.92
C MET A 571 9.97 -35.07 -49.47
N ALA A 572 9.33 -35.68 -48.47
CA ALA A 572 9.67 -35.53 -47.06
C ALA A 572 10.72 -36.55 -46.56
N ARG A 573 11.12 -37.49 -47.41
CA ARG A 573 12.33 -38.34 -47.26
C ARG A 573 13.46 -37.72 -48.04
#